data_AF-A0A7C5BET0-F1
#
_entry.id   AF-A0A7C5BET0-F1
#
_cell.length_a   1.000
_cell.length_b   1.000
_cell.length_c   1.000
_cell.angle_alpha   90.00
_cell.angle_beta   90.00
_cell.angle_gamma   90.00
#
_symmetry.space_group_name_H-M   'P 1'
#
loop_
_entity.id
_entity.type
_entity.pdbx_description
1 polymer ?
#
loop_
_entity_poly.entity_id
_entity_poly.type
_entity_poly.pdbx_seq_one_letter_code
_entity_poly.pdbx_strand_id
1 'polypeptide(L)'
;MMIFEYFQSEENLSKLLTDCQPIFNEVEMIQELFRADKIISPDEYAKYLNVLTGHFMYLDRLSAVAEAYQEIKEAEFLLEAKNKPLAEGQKAPSDETAKAIAKQKSANYIRLANLLKSYAKITEKAIITIQSQLNRLSDQLKYKTPTQETW
;
A
#
# COMPACT_ATOMS: atom_id res chain seq x y z
N MET A 1 -16.35 3.04 -7.97
CA MET A 1 -16.09 1.59 -7.90
C MET A 1 -15.85 1.26 -6.45
N MET A 2 -16.55 0.27 -5.90
CA MET A 2 -16.28 -0.19 -4.53
C MET A 2 -14.95 -0.94 -4.50
N ILE A 3 -14.20 -0.87 -3.38
CA ILE A 3 -12.86 -1.49 -3.26
C ILE A 3 -12.85 -2.96 -3.67
N PHE A 4 -13.88 -3.72 -3.31
CA PHE A 4 -13.98 -5.15 -3.62
C PHE A 4 -14.13 -5.45 -5.12
N GLU A 5 -14.71 -4.53 -5.89
CA GLU A 5 -14.93 -4.70 -7.34
C GLU A 5 -13.59 -4.77 -8.09
N TYR A 6 -12.53 -4.11 -7.58
CA TYR A 6 -11.19 -4.19 -8.17
C TYR A 6 -10.63 -5.62 -8.21
N PHE A 7 -11.02 -6.46 -7.25
CA PHE A 7 -10.41 -7.79 -7.06
C PHE A 7 -11.23 -8.94 -7.66
N GLN A 8 -12.31 -8.63 -8.38
CA GLN A 8 -13.18 -9.64 -8.98
C GLN A 8 -12.60 -10.25 -10.27
N SER A 9 -11.75 -9.52 -11.00
CA SER A 9 -11.15 -9.96 -12.27
C SER A 9 -9.76 -9.35 -12.47
N GLU A 10 -8.92 -9.99 -13.28
CA GLU A 10 -7.58 -9.46 -13.60
C GLU A 10 -7.61 -8.12 -14.35
N GLU A 11 -8.64 -7.91 -15.18
CA GLU A 11 -8.89 -6.62 -15.84
C GLU A 11 -9.09 -5.51 -14.81
N ASN A 12 -9.89 -5.77 -13.78
CA ASN A 12 -10.13 -4.81 -12.70
C ASN A 12 -8.87 -4.58 -11.84
N LEU A 13 -8.00 -5.58 -11.67
CA LEU A 13 -6.69 -5.38 -11.01
C LEU A 13 -5.81 -4.38 -11.78
N SER A 14 -5.83 -4.45 -13.11
CA SER A 14 -5.06 -3.52 -13.97
C SER A 14 -5.58 -2.09 -13.84
N LYS A 15 -6.91 -1.94 -13.74
CA LYS A 15 -7.55 -0.66 -13.45
C LYS A 15 -7.17 -0.14 -12.06
N LEU A 16 -7.10 -1.00 -11.03
CA LEU A 16 -6.65 -0.59 -9.70
C LEU A 16 -5.26 0.04 -9.75
N LEU A 17 -4.33 -0.58 -10.48
CA LEU A 17 -2.98 -0.05 -10.64
C LEU A 17 -2.95 1.31 -11.31
N THR A 18 -3.78 1.50 -12.34
CA THR A 18 -3.90 2.80 -13.01
C THR A 18 -4.45 3.87 -12.06
N ASP A 19 -5.48 3.52 -11.27
CA ASP A 19 -6.09 4.43 -10.30
C ASP A 19 -5.15 4.75 -9.11
N CYS A 20 -4.26 3.82 -8.75
CA CYS A 20 -3.25 4.02 -7.71
C CYS A 20 -2.00 4.77 -8.19
N GLN A 21 -1.72 4.81 -9.50
CA GLN A 21 -0.49 5.43 -10.02
C GLN A 21 -0.31 6.90 -9.60
N PRO A 22 -1.34 7.77 -9.61
CA PRO A 22 -1.20 9.15 -9.12
C PRO A 22 -0.80 9.21 -7.64
N ILE A 23 -1.33 8.30 -6.82
CA ILE A 23 -1.02 8.21 -5.38
C ILE A 23 0.44 7.81 -5.19
N PHE A 24 0.90 6.79 -5.93
CA PHE A 24 2.30 6.35 -5.88
C PHE A 24 3.26 7.48 -6.26
N ASN A 25 2.96 8.18 -7.35
CA ASN A 25 3.76 9.31 -7.82
C ASN A 25 3.82 10.44 -6.79
N GLU A 26 2.70 10.75 -6.14
CA GLU A 26 2.65 11.81 -5.12
C GLU A 26 3.43 11.41 -3.85
N VAL A 27 3.32 10.16 -3.39
CA VAL A 27 4.10 9.63 -2.27
C VAL A 27 5.61 9.68 -2.55
N GLU A 28 6.03 9.35 -3.78
CA GLU A 28 7.43 9.42 -4.21
C GLU A 28 7.93 10.86 -4.31
N MET A 29 7.14 11.74 -4.92
CA MET A 29 7.46 13.17 -5.02
C MET A 29 7.67 13.77 -3.63
N ILE A 30 6.78 13.52 -2.68
CA ILE A 30 6.89 14.04 -1.31
C ILE A 30 8.18 13.53 -0.66
N GLN A 31 8.48 12.24 -0.78
CA GLN A 31 9.74 11.69 -0.25
C GLN A 31 10.98 12.32 -0.85
N GLU A 32 10.96 12.62 -2.15
CA GLU A 32 12.10 13.27 -2.80
C GLU A 32 12.27 14.71 -2.31
N LEU A 33 11.17 15.45 -2.11
CA LEU A 33 11.22 16.77 -1.48
C LEU A 33 11.81 16.71 -0.07
N PHE A 34 11.49 15.68 0.70
CA PHE A 34 12.10 15.43 2.01
C PHE A 34 13.60 15.15 1.93
N ARG A 35 14.01 14.23 1.04
CA ARG A 35 15.45 13.89 0.89
C ARG A 35 16.29 15.07 0.44
N ALA A 36 15.71 15.94 -0.39
CA ALA A 36 16.37 17.13 -0.90
C ALA A 36 16.32 18.33 0.06
N ASP A 37 15.78 18.16 1.29
CA ASP A 37 15.59 19.23 2.28
C ASP A 37 14.84 20.45 1.73
N LYS A 38 13.88 20.20 0.81
CA LYS A 38 13.09 21.23 0.12
C LYS A 38 11.82 21.61 0.87
N ILE A 39 11.50 20.94 1.97
CA ILE A 39 10.35 21.23 2.82
C ILE A 39 10.86 22.05 3.98
N ILE A 40 10.60 23.35 3.93
CA ILE A 40 11.34 24.34 4.73
C ILE A 40 10.45 25.05 5.75
N SER A 41 9.13 24.85 5.70
CA SER A 41 8.18 25.55 6.56
C SER A 41 7.19 24.61 7.26
N PRO A 42 6.80 24.88 8.52
CA PRO A 42 5.81 24.07 9.24
C PRO A 42 4.49 23.86 8.47
N ASP A 43 4.05 24.85 7.70
CA ASP A 43 2.83 24.75 6.88
C ASP A 43 2.95 23.72 5.75
N GLU A 44 4.13 23.64 5.10
CA GLU A 44 4.39 22.61 4.09
C GLU A 44 4.43 21.22 4.72
N TYR A 45 5.09 21.07 5.87
CA TYR A 45 5.09 19.82 6.62
C TYR A 45 3.66 19.38 6.96
N ALA A 46 2.82 20.28 7.48
CA ALA A 46 1.42 19.99 7.82
C ALA A 46 0.59 19.61 6.59
N LYS A 47 0.76 20.32 5.47
CA LYS A 47 0.12 20.01 4.19
C LYS A 47 0.47 18.59 3.73
N TYR A 48 1.76 18.25 3.67
CA TYR A 48 2.19 16.93 3.22
C TYR A 48 1.81 15.82 4.20
N LEU A 49 1.79 16.11 5.50
CA LEU A 49 1.26 15.17 6.51
C LEU A 49 -0.19 14.80 6.22
N ASN A 50 -1.04 15.79 5.94
CA ASN A 50 -2.45 15.56 5.65
C ASN A 50 -2.64 14.74 4.36
N VAL A 51 -1.91 15.07 3.30
CA VAL A 51 -1.93 14.32 2.02
C VAL A 51 -1.51 12.86 2.22
N LEU A 52 -0.36 12.63 2.85
CA LEU A 52 0.12 11.27 3.11
C LEU A 52 -0.82 10.48 4.01
N THR A 53 -1.45 11.12 5.00
CA THR A 53 -2.42 10.45 5.88
C THR A 53 -3.63 9.94 5.08
N GLY A 54 -4.17 10.76 4.18
CA GLY A 54 -5.25 10.34 3.28
C GLY A 54 -4.85 9.16 2.40
N HIS A 55 -3.65 9.23 1.81
CA HIS A 55 -3.11 8.14 0.98
C HIS A 55 -2.89 6.86 1.79
N PHE A 56 -2.33 6.98 3.00
CA PHE A 56 -2.11 5.84 3.89
C PHE A 56 -3.42 5.14 4.22
N MET A 57 -4.45 5.87 4.66
CA MET A 57 -5.75 5.27 4.99
C MET A 57 -6.36 4.52 3.81
N TYR A 58 -6.23 5.07 2.60
CA TYR A 58 -6.71 4.42 1.39
C TYR A 58 -5.90 3.17 1.03
N LEU A 59 -4.58 3.28 1.00
CA LEU A 59 -3.65 2.19 0.65
C LEU A 59 -3.68 1.06 1.67
N ASP A 60 -3.77 1.37 2.96
CA ASP A 60 -3.87 0.40 4.05
C ASP A 60 -5.12 -0.48 3.86
N ARG A 61 -6.27 0.17 3.66
CA ARG A 61 -7.53 -0.53 3.38
C ARG A 61 -7.46 -1.36 2.09
N LEU A 62 -6.91 -0.81 1.01
CA LEU A 62 -6.72 -1.55 -0.23
C LEU A 62 -5.82 -2.77 -0.03
N SER A 63 -4.73 -2.62 0.73
CA SER A 63 -3.79 -3.70 0.98
C SER A 63 -4.42 -4.84 1.79
N ALA A 64 -5.22 -4.52 2.82
CA ALA A 64 -5.95 -5.52 3.59
C ALA A 64 -6.92 -6.32 2.72
N VAL A 65 -7.65 -5.65 1.81
CA VAL A 65 -8.56 -6.34 0.88
C VAL A 65 -7.77 -7.18 -0.13
N ALA A 66 -6.65 -6.65 -0.65
CA ALA A 66 -5.81 -7.38 -1.59
C ALA A 66 -5.24 -8.67 -1.00
N GLU A 67 -4.81 -8.65 0.26
CA GLU A 67 -4.33 -9.82 0.98
C GLU A 67 -5.43 -10.88 1.12
N ALA A 68 -6.63 -10.49 1.53
CA ALA A 68 -7.76 -11.41 1.64
C ALA A 68 -8.11 -12.04 0.27
N TYR A 69 -8.16 -11.25 -0.81
CA TYR A 69 -8.45 -11.77 -2.15
C TYR A 69 -7.31 -12.63 -2.71
N GLN A 70 -6.06 -12.33 -2.38
CA GLN A 70 -4.93 -13.19 -2.72
C GLN A 70 -5.12 -14.60 -2.13
N GLU A 71 -5.45 -14.69 -0.84
CA GLU A 71 -5.69 -15.98 -0.17
C GLU A 71 -6.89 -16.74 -0.76
N ILE A 72 -8.00 -16.02 -1.00
CA ILE A 72 -9.21 -16.59 -1.61
C ILE A 72 -8.89 -17.16 -3.00
N LYS A 73 -8.23 -16.37 -3.86
CA LYS A 73 -7.91 -16.79 -5.23
C LYS A 73 -6.90 -17.94 -5.27
N GLU A 74 -5.92 -17.94 -4.38
CA GLU A 74 -4.98 -19.06 -4.26
C GLU A 74 -5.71 -20.35 -3.84
N ALA A 75 -6.65 -20.28 -2.90
CA ALA A 75 -7.48 -21.42 -2.51
C ALA A 75 -8.39 -21.91 -3.66
N GLU A 76 -9.05 -20.98 -4.38
CA GLU A 76 -9.86 -21.28 -5.55
C GLU A 76 -9.03 -22.00 -6.64
N PHE A 77 -7.86 -21.48 -6.98
CA PHE A 77 -6.99 -22.08 -7.99
C PHE A 77 -6.39 -23.42 -7.54
N LEU A 78 -6.14 -23.61 -6.25
CA LEU A 78 -5.71 -24.89 -5.71
C LEU A 78 -6.81 -25.95 -5.84
N LEU A 79 -8.05 -25.60 -5.53
CA LEU A 79 -9.20 -26.48 -5.72
C LEU A 79 -9.41 -26.80 -7.21
N GLU A 80 -9.32 -25.80 -8.08
CA GLU A 80 -9.41 -25.99 -9.53
C GLU A 80 -8.31 -26.94 -10.04
N ALA A 81 -7.06 -26.73 -9.61
CA ALA A 81 -5.91 -27.56 -10.03
C ALA A 81 -6.06 -29.03 -9.60
N LYS A 82 -6.71 -29.30 -8.47
CA LYS A 82 -6.98 -30.67 -7.99
C LYS A 82 -8.18 -31.31 -8.68
N ASN A 83 -9.25 -30.56 -8.88
CA ASN A 83 -10.54 -31.11 -9.30
C ASN A 83 -10.72 -31.16 -10.83
N LYS A 84 -10.15 -30.20 -11.57
CA LYS A 84 -10.31 -30.16 -13.03
C LYS A 84 -9.77 -31.41 -13.74
N PRO A 85 -8.57 -31.93 -13.39
CA PRO A 85 -8.07 -33.18 -13.99
C PRO A 85 -8.99 -34.37 -13.70
N LEU A 86 -9.54 -34.45 -12.48
CA LEU A 86 -10.47 -35.52 -12.11
C LEU A 86 -11.77 -35.47 -12.94
N ALA A 87 -12.32 -34.27 -13.15
CA ALA A 87 -13.50 -34.06 -13.99
C ALA A 87 -13.25 -34.42 -15.47
N GLU A 88 -12.00 -34.30 -15.93
CA GLU A 88 -11.55 -34.68 -17.27
C GLU A 88 -11.11 -36.16 -17.36
N GLY A 89 -11.31 -36.95 -16.30
CA GLY A 89 -10.95 -38.38 -16.26
C GLY A 89 -9.44 -38.65 -16.08
N GLN A 90 -8.66 -37.62 -15.76
CA GLN A 90 -7.23 -37.71 -15.50
C GLN A 90 -6.96 -37.93 -14.00
N LYS A 91 -5.75 -38.41 -13.67
CA LYS A 91 -5.30 -38.48 -12.27
C LYS A 91 -5.07 -37.07 -11.72
N ALA A 92 -5.44 -36.85 -10.47
CA ALA A 92 -5.11 -35.62 -9.78
C ALA A 92 -3.59 -35.41 -9.73
N PRO A 93 -3.10 -34.17 -9.91
CA PRO A 93 -1.69 -33.84 -9.70
C PRO A 93 -1.29 -34.05 -8.24
N SER A 94 0.02 -34.16 -7.99
CA SER A 94 0.53 -34.15 -6.62
C SER A 94 0.21 -32.82 -5.92
N ASP A 95 0.21 -32.82 -4.59
CA ASP A 95 -0.03 -31.61 -3.81
C ASP A 95 0.97 -30.49 -4.13
N GLU A 96 2.23 -30.84 -4.35
CA GLU A 96 3.27 -29.88 -4.73
C GLU A 96 2.99 -29.26 -6.10
N THR A 97 2.62 -30.08 -7.09
CA THR A 97 2.27 -29.61 -8.43
C THR A 97 1.01 -28.74 -8.40
N ALA A 98 -0.02 -29.13 -7.66
CA ALA A 98 -1.24 -28.34 -7.51
C ALA A 98 -0.98 -26.97 -6.88
N LYS A 99 -0.14 -26.92 -5.82
CA LYS A 99 0.30 -25.66 -5.20
C LYS A 99 1.10 -24.79 -6.16
N ALA A 100 1.98 -25.37 -6.96
CA ALA A 100 2.75 -24.63 -7.95
C ALA A 100 1.84 -23.99 -9.02
N ILE A 101 0.84 -24.74 -9.52
CA ILE A 101 -0.16 -24.25 -10.46
C ILE A 101 -0.98 -23.11 -9.83
N ALA A 102 -1.46 -23.30 -8.60
CA ALA A 102 -2.25 -22.29 -7.89
C ALA A 102 -1.49 -20.98 -7.72
N LYS A 103 -0.23 -21.07 -7.27
CA LYS A 103 0.67 -19.92 -7.08
C LYS A 103 0.97 -19.20 -8.40
N GLN A 104 1.14 -19.96 -9.49
CA GLN A 104 1.35 -19.38 -10.81
C GLN A 104 0.11 -18.61 -11.28
N LYS A 105 -1.10 -19.15 -11.07
CA LYS A 105 -2.36 -18.49 -11.42
C LYS A 105 -2.68 -17.29 -10.52
N SER A 106 -2.29 -17.31 -9.24
CA SER A 106 -2.50 -16.18 -8.32
C SER A 106 -1.39 -15.11 -8.38
N ALA A 107 -0.41 -15.23 -9.29
CA ALA A 107 0.76 -14.36 -9.34
C ALA A 107 0.43 -12.86 -9.45
N ASN A 108 -0.61 -12.50 -10.20
CA ASN A 108 -1.04 -11.10 -10.34
C ASN A 108 -1.62 -10.54 -9.03
N TYR A 109 -2.44 -11.32 -8.33
CA TYR A 109 -2.98 -10.94 -7.02
C TYR A 109 -1.86 -10.80 -5.98
N ILE A 110 -0.92 -11.74 -5.95
CA ILE A 110 0.26 -11.70 -5.07
C ILE A 110 1.08 -10.43 -5.33
N ARG A 111 1.37 -10.12 -6.60
CA ARG A 111 2.14 -8.93 -6.97
C ARG A 111 1.45 -7.65 -6.49
N LEU A 112 0.14 -7.55 -6.72
CA LEU A 112 -0.64 -6.38 -6.36
C LEU A 112 -0.74 -6.17 -4.86
N ALA A 113 -1.03 -7.22 -4.09
CA ALA A 113 -1.08 -7.16 -2.64
C ALA A 113 0.26 -6.69 -2.06
N ASN A 114 1.37 -7.27 -2.53
CA ASN A 114 2.71 -6.85 -2.11
C ASN A 114 3.03 -5.40 -2.46
N LEU A 115 2.62 -4.93 -3.65
CA LEU A 115 2.83 -3.55 -4.07
C LEU A 115 2.07 -2.58 -3.18
N LEU A 116 0.76 -2.81 -2.97
CA LEU A 116 -0.10 -1.97 -2.13
C LEU A 116 0.42 -1.92 -0.69
N LYS A 117 0.77 -3.08 -0.12
CA LYS A 117 1.37 -3.19 1.22
C LYS A 117 2.68 -2.41 1.31
N SER A 118 3.51 -2.46 0.28
CA SER A 118 4.77 -1.73 0.24
C SER A 118 4.54 -0.22 0.24
N TYR A 119 3.63 0.29 -0.59
CA TYR A 119 3.31 1.72 -0.61
C TYR A 119 2.61 2.18 0.68
N ALA A 120 1.75 1.37 1.30
CA ALA A 120 1.18 1.67 2.61
C ALA A 120 2.29 1.87 3.66
N LYS A 121 3.25 0.94 3.74
CA LYS A 121 4.40 1.03 4.66
C LYS A 121 5.33 2.20 4.36
N ILE A 122 5.58 2.47 3.09
CA ILE A 122 6.41 3.61 2.66
C ILE A 122 5.75 4.92 3.09
N THR A 123 4.43 5.04 2.87
CA THR A 123 3.64 6.21 3.23
C THR A 123 3.62 6.41 4.75
N GLU A 124 3.42 5.34 5.53
CA GLU A 124 3.50 5.35 6.99
C GLU A 124 4.86 5.87 7.49
N LYS A 125 5.97 5.36 6.93
CA LYS A 125 7.31 5.83 7.29
C LYS A 125 7.53 7.29 6.95
N ALA A 126 7.01 7.75 5.82
CA ALA A 126 7.06 9.15 5.45
C ALA A 126 6.31 10.00 6.50
N ILE A 127 5.07 9.63 6.85
CA ILE A 127 4.26 10.28 7.91
C ILE A 127 5.06 10.41 9.21
N ILE A 128 5.64 9.32 9.71
CA ILE A 128 6.44 9.31 10.94
C ILE A 128 7.61 10.29 10.84
N THR A 129 8.27 10.34 9.69
CA THR A 129 9.39 11.26 9.44
C THR A 129 8.93 12.72 9.47
N ILE A 130 7.81 13.05 8.80
CA ILE A 130 7.25 14.41 8.81
C ILE A 130 6.88 14.82 10.24
N GLN A 131 6.19 13.96 10.98
CA GLN A 131 5.78 14.22 12.36
C GLN A 131 6.98 14.50 13.26
N SER A 132 8.05 13.71 13.12
CA SER A 132 9.30 13.93 13.87
C SER A 132 9.92 15.30 13.57
N GLN A 133 9.96 15.71 12.31
CA GLN A 133 10.49 17.03 11.93
C GLN A 133 9.62 18.18 12.41
N LEU A 134 8.28 18.05 12.33
CA LEU A 134 7.35 19.03 12.89
C LEU A 134 7.56 19.24 14.38
N ASN A 135 7.71 18.16 15.14
CA ASN A 135 7.98 18.22 16.57
C ASN A 135 9.30 18.95 16.84
N ARG A 136 10.37 18.62 16.09
CA ARG A 136 11.66 19.30 16.19
C ARG A 136 11.55 20.81 15.94
N LEU A 137 10.84 21.22 14.88
CA LEU A 137 10.65 22.63 14.53
C LEU A 137 9.79 23.36 15.57
N SER A 138 8.72 22.71 16.08
CA SER A 138 7.87 23.26 17.13
C SER A 138 8.68 23.54 18.40
N ASP A 139 9.54 22.61 18.81
CA ASP A 139 10.38 22.80 19.99
C ASP A 139 11.41 23.93 19.78
N GLN A 140 12.03 24.01 18.60
CA GLN A 140 12.92 25.14 18.27
C GLN A 140 12.22 26.51 18.35
N LEU A 141 10.95 26.60 17.95
CA LEU A 141 10.17 27.83 18.05
C LEU A 141 9.84 28.20 19.50
N LYS A 142 9.53 27.22 20.35
CA LYS A 142 9.31 27.45 21.79
C LYS A 142 10.54 28.07 22.46
N TYR A 143 11.75 27.59 22.16
CA TYR A 143 12.99 28.12 22.73
C TYR A 143 13.46 29.43 22.11
N LYS A 144 12.98 29.82 20.92
CA LYS A 144 13.27 31.12 20.28
C LYS A 144 12.34 32.25 20.72
N THR A 145 11.20 31.93 21.33
CA THR A 145 10.31 32.94 21.87
C THR A 145 10.81 33.28 23.27
N PRO A 146 11.34 34.48 23.55
CA PRO A 146 11.74 34.83 24.89
C PRO A 146 10.49 34.77 25.75
N THR A 147 10.50 33.95 26.80
CA THR A 147 9.63 34.18 27.94
C THR A 147 9.91 35.60 28.40
N GLN A 148 9.02 36.54 28.08
CA GLN A 148 8.99 37.83 28.75
C GLN A 148 8.68 37.53 30.22
N GLU A 149 9.72 37.27 30.99
CA GLU A 149 9.68 37.32 32.44
C GLU A 149 9.30 38.76 32.79
N THR A 150 8.04 38.92 33.17
CA THR A 150 7.53 40.12 33.80
C THR A 150 8.11 40.15 35.20
N TRP A 151 9.13 40.99 35.38
CA TRP A 151 9.61 41.44 36.68
C TRP A 151 8.80 42.65 37.15
#